data_AF-A0A8S3F2Z6-F1
#
_entry.id   AF-A0A8S3F2Z6-F1
#
_cell.length_a   1.000
_cell.length_b   1.000
_cell.length_c   1.000
_cell.angle_alpha   90.00
_cell.angle_beta   90.00
_cell.angle_gamma   90.00
#
_symmetry.space_group_name_H-M   'P 1'
#
loop_
_entity.id
_entity.type
_entity.pdbx_description
1 polymer ?
#
loop_
_entity_poly.entity_id
_entity_poly.type
_entity_poly.pdbx_seq_one_letter_code
_entity_poly.pdbx_strand_id
1 'polypeptide(L)'
;MFKKIRFDQDTITFFMSLPFHLIFVQLEDKFYLTVLQHIYTPSITIPTKIARSQYCPYIRELFNQTFIAYPILRRIKYYHLACIKDSNLVCFHLILI
;
A
#
# COMPACT_ATOMS: atom_id res chain seq x y z
N MET A 1 12.05 -1.31 6.09
CA MET A 1 13.02 -2.34 5.64
C MET A 1 12.48 -2.98 4.39
N PHE A 2 13.29 -3.05 3.33
CA PHE A 2 12.94 -3.68 2.06
C PHE A 2 13.71 -4.99 1.93
N LYS A 3 13.05 -6.03 1.41
CA LYS A 3 13.72 -7.22 0.94
C LYS A 3 13.11 -7.65 -0.39
N LYS A 4 13.96 -8.19 -1.27
CA LYS A 4 13.57 -8.74 -2.56
C LYS A 4 13.37 -10.25 -2.42
N ILE A 5 12.25 -10.75 -2.93
CA ILE A 5 12.00 -12.18 -3.09
C ILE A 5 12.71 -12.62 -4.37
N ARG A 6 13.47 -13.73 -4.31
CA ARG A 6 14.11 -14.30 -5.49
C ARG A 6 13.08 -15.07 -6.34
N PHE A 7 13.36 -15.27 -7.62
CA PHE A 7 12.43 -15.95 -8.54
C PHE A 7 12.12 -17.40 -8.14
N ASP A 8 13.02 -18.05 -7.40
CA ASP A 8 12.91 -19.42 -6.90
C ASP A 8 12.33 -19.51 -5.48
N GLN A 9 11.80 -18.41 -4.94
CA GLN A 9 11.29 -18.35 -3.57
C GLN A 9 9.89 -17.76 -3.53
N ASP A 10 9.01 -18.37 -2.72
CA ASP A 10 7.66 -17.86 -2.46
C ASP A 10 7.52 -17.27 -1.05
N THR A 11 8.58 -17.36 -0.25
CA THR A 11 8.57 -16.94 1.16
C THR A 11 9.75 -16.04 1.47
N ILE A 12 9.54 -15.15 2.44
CA ILE A 12 10.58 -14.24 2.92
C ILE A 12 10.44 -13.99 4.42
N THR A 13 11.57 -14.06 5.12
CA THR A 13 11.60 -13.87 6.58
C THR A 13 12.13 -12.48 6.91
N PHE A 14 11.39 -11.75 7.74
CA PHE A 14 11.82 -10.47 8.31
C PHE A 14 12.14 -10.65 9.80
N PHE A 15 13.33 -10.23 10.21
CA PHE A 15 13.71 -10.14 11.62
C PHE A 15 13.66 -8.66 12.00
N MET A 16 12.68 -8.29 12.83
CA MET A 16 12.40 -6.91 13.21
C MET A 16 12.23 -6.86 14.73
N SER A 17 12.83 -5.85 15.37
CA SER A 17 12.67 -5.61 16.81
C SER A 17 11.40 -4.83 17.15
N LEU A 18 10.82 -4.14 16.16
CA LEU A 18 9.63 -3.30 16.32
C LEU A 18 8.41 -3.95 15.65
N PRO A 19 7.19 -3.76 16.21
CA PRO A 19 5.96 -4.24 15.59
C PRO A 19 5.74 -3.59 14.23
N PHE A 20 5.06 -4.32 13.34
CA PHE A 20 4.66 -3.82 12.03
C PHE A 20 3.19 -4.12 11.80
N HIS A 21 2.54 -3.23 11.05
CA HIS A 21 1.11 -3.30 10.77
C HIS A 21 0.79 -3.40 9.27
N LEU A 22 1.72 -3.00 8.41
CA LEU A 22 1.53 -2.92 6.97
C LEU A 22 2.67 -3.64 6.26
N ILE A 23 2.35 -4.42 5.23
CA ILE A 23 3.33 -4.91 4.26
C ILE A 23 2.87 -4.53 2.87
N PHE A 24 3.77 -3.84 2.15
CA PHE A 24 3.60 -3.54 0.74
C PHE A 24 4.49 -4.47 -0.08
N VAL A 25 3.94 -4.97 -1.18
CA VAL A 25 4.70 -5.69 -2.19
C VAL A 25 4.77 -4.81 -3.43
N GLN A 26 5.98 -4.62 -3.95
CA GLN A 26 6.20 -3.98 -5.22
C GLN A 26 6.41 -5.06 -6.29
N LEU A 27 5.60 -5.01 -7.34
CA LEU A 27 5.77 -5.82 -8.54
C LEU A 27 5.84 -4.86 -9.73
N GLU A 28 6.98 -4.88 -10.43
CA GLU A 28 7.32 -3.85 -11.43
C GLU A 28 7.25 -2.45 -10.77
N ASP A 29 6.38 -1.57 -11.25
CA ASP A 29 6.15 -0.23 -10.71
C ASP A 29 4.86 -0.13 -9.89
N LYS A 30 4.19 -1.25 -9.63
CA LYS A 30 2.90 -1.31 -8.93
C LYS A 30 3.08 -1.73 -7.48
N PHE A 31 2.37 -1.04 -6.59
CA PHE A 31 2.34 -1.35 -5.17
C PHE A 31 1.05 -2.06 -4.79
N TYR A 32 1.17 -3.05 -3.92
CA TYR A 32 0.05 -3.82 -3.40
C TYR A 32 0.13 -3.86 -1.87
N LEU A 33 -0.94 -3.50 -1.17
CA LEU A 33 -1.04 -3.65 0.28
C LEU A 33 -1.49 -5.08 0.59
N THR A 34 -0.52 -5.96 0.86
CA THR A 34 -0.77 -7.41 0.99
C THR A 34 -1.05 -7.85 2.41
N VAL A 35 -0.67 -7.03 3.40
CA VAL A 35 -0.93 -7.29 4.82
C VAL A 35 -1.32 -6.01 5.51
N LEU A 36 -2.46 -6.04 6.22
CA LEU A 36 -2.95 -5.02 7.13
C LEU A 36 -3.31 -5.70 8.45
N GLN A 37 -2.57 -5.41 9.52
CA GLN A 37 -2.78 -5.99 10.84
C GLN A 37 -3.16 -4.89 11.83
N HIS A 38 -4.32 -5.02 12.45
CA HIS A 38 -4.73 -4.13 13.54
C HIS A 38 -4.02 -4.47 14.86
N ILE A 39 -3.78 -5.76 15.09
CA ILE A 39 -3.09 -6.28 16.28
C ILE A 39 -1.86 -7.04 15.80
N TYR A 40 -0.68 -6.62 16.26
CA TYR A 40 0.58 -7.27 15.91
C TYR A 40 0.73 -8.61 16.65
N THR A 41 1.05 -9.66 15.91
CA THR A 41 1.37 -10.98 16.47
C THR A 41 2.85 -11.29 16.23
N PRO A 42 3.67 -11.48 17.29
CA PRO A 42 5.09 -11.81 17.13
C PRO A 42 5.31 -13.14 16.41
N SER A 43 6.37 -13.22 15.60
CA SER A 43 6.84 -14.47 14.95
C SER A 43 5.78 -15.20 14.12
N ILE A 44 4.84 -14.46 13.54
CA ILE A 44 3.75 -15.01 12.73
C ILE A 44 4.20 -15.35 11.30
N THR A 45 3.71 -16.47 10.77
CA THR A 45 3.74 -16.75 9.33
C THR A 45 2.50 -16.17 8.68
N ILE A 46 2.67 -15.27 7.71
CA ILE A 46 1.55 -14.57 7.07
C ILE A 46 1.37 -15.10 5.66
N PRO A 47 0.38 -15.97 5.39
CA PRO A 47 0.05 -16.35 4.04
C PRO A 47 -0.57 -15.16 3.32
N THR A 48 0.03 -14.73 2.22
CA THR A 48 -0.53 -13.67 1.38
C THR A 48 -0.37 -14.02 -0.09
N LYS A 49 -1.21 -13.42 -0.92
CA LYS A 49 -1.16 -13.50 -2.38
C LYS A 49 -1.24 -12.09 -2.92
N ILE A 50 -0.70 -11.85 -4.11
CA ILE A 50 -0.86 -10.57 -4.80
C ILE A 50 -2.17 -10.64 -5.59
N ALA A 51 -3.15 -9.84 -5.21
CA ALA A 51 -4.45 -9.74 -5.86
C ALA A 51 -4.74 -8.32 -6.34
N ARG A 52 -5.57 -8.18 -7.37
CA ARG A 52 -5.99 -6.86 -7.89
C ARG A 52 -6.69 -5.99 -6.84
N SER A 53 -7.44 -6.60 -5.91
CA SER A 53 -8.11 -5.89 -4.83
C SER A 53 -7.15 -5.26 -3.81
N GLN A 54 -5.88 -5.69 -3.80
CA GLN A 54 -4.84 -5.12 -2.93
C GLN A 54 -4.03 -4.04 -3.64
N TYR A 55 -4.28 -3.80 -4.93
CA TYR A 55 -3.54 -2.82 -5.71
C TYR A 55 -3.76 -1.42 -5.16
N CYS A 56 -2.66 -0.69 -4.96
CA CYS A 56 -2.67 0.70 -4.57
C CYS A 56 -2.47 1.57 -5.83
N PRO A 57 -3.55 2.12 -6.42
CA PRO A 57 -3.43 3.00 -7.58
C PRO A 57 -2.67 4.28 -7.26
N TYR A 58 -2.15 4.94 -8.28
CA TYR A 58 -1.57 6.27 -8.13
C TYR A 58 -2.65 7.30 -7.84
N ILE A 59 -2.32 8.32 -7.03
CA ILE A 59 -3.25 9.43 -6.74
C ILE A 59 -3.81 10.09 -8.02
N ARG A 60 -3.04 10.11 -9.11
CA ARG A 60 -3.46 10.64 -10.41
C ARG A 60 -4.55 9.85 -11.11
N GLU A 61 -4.72 8.59 -10.75
CA GLU A 61 -5.79 7.73 -11.26
C GLU A 61 -7.10 7.93 -10.47
N LEU A 62 -6.99 8.45 -9.24
CA LEU A 62 -8.12 8.64 -8.34
C LEU A 62 -8.72 10.05 -8.42
N PHE A 63 -7.90 11.06 -8.72
CA PHE A 63 -8.28 12.46 -8.67
C PHE A 63 -7.97 13.21 -9.97
N ASN A 64 -8.76 14.26 -10.24
CA ASN A 64 -8.55 15.15 -11.38
C ASN A 64 -7.22 15.92 -11.30
N GLN A 65 -6.67 16.33 -12.43
CA GLN A 65 -5.39 17.05 -12.49
C GLN A 65 -5.37 18.33 -11.63
N THR A 66 -6.48 19.08 -11.58
CA THR A 66 -6.62 20.28 -10.73
C THR A 66 -6.39 19.98 -9.26
N PHE A 67 -6.82 18.81 -8.81
CA PHE A 67 -6.63 18.37 -7.44
C PHE A 67 -5.17 18.01 -7.15
N ILE A 68 -4.53 17.30 -8.08
CA ILE A 68 -3.12 16.91 -7.98
C ILE A 68 -2.22 18.15 -7.89
N ALA A 69 -2.59 19.23 -8.59
CA ALA A 69 -1.88 20.51 -8.58
C ALA A 69 -1.99 21.28 -7.26
N TYR A 70 -2.87 20.89 -6.33
CA TYR A 70 -2.95 21.55 -5.03
C TYR A 70 -1.75 21.23 -4.13
N PRO A 71 -1.36 22.15 -3.24
CA PRO A 71 -0.39 21.87 -2.18
C PRO A 71 -0.80 20.64 -1.35
N ILE A 72 0.18 19.87 -0.87
CA ILE A 72 -0.07 18.57 -0.22
C ILE A 72 -1.03 18.66 0.98
N LEU A 73 -0.92 19.73 1.80
CA LEU A 73 -1.80 19.94 2.94
C LEU A 73 -3.26 20.18 2.52
N ARG A 74 -3.48 20.80 1.36
CA ARG A 74 -4.82 20.95 0.78
C ARG A 74 -5.32 19.62 0.25
N ARG A 75 -4.47 18.84 -0.43
CA ARG A 75 -4.83 17.51 -0.95
C ARG A 75 -5.28 16.54 0.15
N ILE A 76 -4.54 16.47 1.27
CA ILE A 76 -4.85 15.56 2.38
C ILE A 76 -6.29 15.71 2.88
N LYS A 77 -6.84 16.94 2.89
CA LYS A 77 -8.22 17.21 3.34
C LYS A 77 -9.27 16.45 2.53
N TYR A 78 -8.98 16.04 1.30
CA TYR A 78 -9.93 15.40 0.40
C TYR A 78 -9.62 13.94 0.10
N TYR A 79 -8.59 13.36 0.70
CA TYR A 79 -8.24 11.94 0.47
C TYR A 79 -9.38 10.98 0.83
N HIS A 80 -10.16 11.33 1.85
CA HIS A 80 -11.36 10.58 2.23
C HIS A 80 -12.39 10.47 1.09
N LEU A 81 -12.43 11.43 0.14
CA LEU A 81 -13.36 11.37 -0.99
C LEU A 81 -13.08 10.19 -1.93
N ALA A 82 -11.83 9.74 -2.06
CA ALA A 82 -11.51 8.57 -2.86
C ALA A 82 -12.12 7.29 -2.26
N CYS A 83 -12.05 7.13 -0.92
CA CYS A 83 -12.69 6.02 -0.22
C CYS A 83 -14.21 6.06 -0.28
N ILE A 84 -14.82 7.26 -0.34
CA ILE A 84 -16.28 7.39 -0.53
C ILE A 84 -16.68 6.94 -1.93
N LYS A 85 -15.88 7.28 -2.95
CA LYS A 85 -16.16 6.93 -4.35
C LYS A 85 -15.94 5.45 -4.64
N ASP A 86 -14.91 4.86 -4.04
CA ASP A 86 -14.59 3.44 -4.17
C ASP A 86 -14.39 2.83 -2.78
N SER A 87 -15.41 2.11 -2.31
CA SER A 87 -15.39 1.43 -1.01
C SER A 87 -14.40 0.25 -0.96
N ASN A 88 -13.91 -0.21 -2.12
CA ASN A 88 -12.90 -1.27 -2.19
C ASN A 88 -11.47 -0.70 -2.17
N LEU A 89 -11.30 0.62 -2.15
CA LEU A 89 -10.00 1.26 -2.11
C LEU A 89 -9.33 1.07 -0.74
N VAL A 90 -8.39 0.13 -0.66
CA VAL A 90 -7.66 -0.16 0.59
C VAL A 90 -6.45 0.77 0.77
N CYS A 91 -5.87 1.27 -0.32
CA CYS A 91 -4.66 2.09 -0.31
C CYS A 91 -4.51 2.86 -1.63
N PHE A 92 -3.64 3.88 -1.64
CA PHE A 92 -3.19 4.55 -2.87
C PHE A 92 -1.82 5.20 -2.66
N HIS A 93 -1.08 5.40 -3.76
CA HIS A 93 0.27 5.93 -3.72
C HIS A 93 0.31 7.44 -3.96
N LEU A 94 0.94 8.16 -3.03
CA LEU A 94 1.22 9.59 -3.13
C LEU A 94 2.54 9.80 -3.87
N ILE A 95 2.49 10.21 -5.14
CA ILE A 95 3.71 10.71 -5.80
C ILE A 95 3.93 12.17 -5.36
N LEU A 96 5.05 12.42 -4.69
CA LEU A 96 5.67 13.74 -4.56
C LEU A 96 6.31 14.07 -5.92
N ILE A 97 5.62 14.86 -6.74
CA ILE A 97 6.26 15.65 -7.81
C ILE A 97 6.62 16.99 -7.18
#